data_AF-X0V628-F1
#
_entry.id   AF-X0V628-F1
#
_cell.length_a   1.000
_cell.length_b   1.000
_cell.length_c   1.000
_cell.angle_alpha   90.00
_cell.angle_beta   90.00
_cell.angle_gamma   90.00
#
_symmetry.space_group_name_H-M   'P 1'
#
loop_
_entity.id
_entity.type
_entity.pdbx_description
1 polymer ?
#
loop_
_entity_poly.entity_id
_entity_poly.type
_entity_poly.pdbx_seq_one_letter_code
_entity_poly.pdbx_strand_id
1 'polypeptide(L)'
;MKKTLISAFILVFPLVFVSSAYGQGGFYLGVQGGLSAQKPSLTNIEFNTNTTFFYGVRAGIKFMMLALEVNYFQAAHNIDLKEFPTFDWADREIDYNYLGLNLKYFFPLSLLHPYITAGYGYYTASIRDIDKDTDRGFNVGLGLELHLG
;
A
#
# COMPACT_ATOMS: atom_id res chain seq x y z
N MET A 1 2.24 -45.80 -0.07
CA MET A 1 0.96 -45.13 -0.35
C MET A 1 0.93 -43.64 0.05
N LYS A 2 1.40 -43.23 1.24
CA LYS A 2 1.37 -41.80 1.66
C LYS A 2 2.22 -40.86 0.79
N LYS A 3 3.42 -41.26 0.34
CA LYS A 3 4.31 -40.43 -0.49
C LYS A 3 3.73 -40.17 -1.88
N THR A 4 3.13 -41.18 -2.51
CA THR A 4 2.48 -41.06 -3.83
C THR A 4 1.25 -40.16 -3.81
N LEU A 5 0.49 -40.17 -2.70
CA LEU A 5 -0.63 -39.26 -2.47
C LEU A 5 -0.18 -37.80 -2.27
N ILE A 6 0.92 -37.57 -1.54
CA ILE A 6 1.49 -36.23 -1.35
C ILE A 6 2.03 -35.70 -2.68
N SER A 7 2.74 -36.52 -3.47
CA SER A 7 3.23 -36.14 -4.80
C SER A 7 2.09 -35.84 -5.77
N ALA A 8 1.02 -36.64 -5.74
CA ALA A 8 -0.18 -36.39 -6.54
C ALA A 8 -0.89 -35.10 -6.10
N PHE A 9 -0.98 -34.81 -4.80
CA PHE A 9 -1.56 -33.58 -4.30
C PHE A 9 -0.73 -32.34 -4.71
N ILE A 10 0.60 -32.42 -4.63
CA ILE A 10 1.51 -31.34 -5.06
C ILE A 10 1.42 -31.07 -6.57
N LEU A 11 1.13 -32.09 -7.39
CA LEU A 11 0.98 -31.95 -8.85
C LEU A 11 -0.44 -31.53 -9.28
N VAL A 12 -1.47 -32.08 -8.64
CA VAL A 12 -2.88 -31.83 -9.01
C VAL A 12 -3.38 -30.50 -8.44
N PHE A 13 -2.94 -30.10 -7.24
CA PHE A 13 -3.31 -28.82 -6.64
C PHE A 13 -3.01 -27.63 -7.58
N PRO A 14 -1.78 -27.41 -8.09
CA PRO A 14 -1.52 -26.28 -8.99
C PRO A 14 -2.29 -26.37 -10.30
N LEU A 15 -2.56 -27.57 -10.84
CA LEU A 15 -3.27 -27.73 -12.11
C LEU A 15 -4.75 -27.32 -12.04
N VAL A 16 -5.41 -27.46 -10.88
CA VAL A 16 -6.82 -27.07 -10.72
C VAL A 16 -6.99 -25.56 -10.47
N PHE A 17 -5.99 -24.88 -9.88
CA PHE A 17 -6.02 -23.43 -9.65
C PHE A 17 -5.50 -22.59 -10.85
N VAL A 18 -4.91 -23.23 -11.86
CA VAL A 18 -4.35 -22.54 -13.03
C VAL A 18 -5.43 -22.10 -14.04
N SER A 19 -6.59 -22.74 -14.12
CA SER A 19 -7.50 -22.51 -15.26
C SER A 19 -8.26 -21.16 -15.26
N SER A 20 -8.49 -20.53 -14.10
CA SER A 20 -9.17 -19.22 -14.01
C SER A 20 -8.23 -18.02 -13.84
N ALA A 21 -6.96 -18.24 -13.51
CA ALA A 21 -5.99 -17.18 -13.21
C ALA A 21 -5.43 -16.46 -14.46
N TYR A 22 -5.46 -17.13 -15.63
CA TYR A 22 -4.77 -16.67 -16.84
C TYR A 22 -5.61 -15.76 -17.76
N GLY A 23 -6.88 -15.52 -17.43
CA GLY A 23 -7.80 -14.72 -18.25
C GLY A 23 -7.90 -13.23 -17.88
N GLN A 24 -7.32 -12.78 -16.77
CA GLN A 24 -7.58 -11.43 -16.21
C GLN A 24 -6.52 -10.40 -16.63
N GLY A 25 -6.25 -10.31 -17.93
CA GLY A 25 -5.45 -9.23 -18.50
C GLY A 25 -6.31 -7.99 -18.72
N GLY A 26 -5.91 -6.83 -18.21
CA GLY A 26 -6.70 -5.61 -18.41
C GLY A 26 -6.23 -4.39 -17.64
N PHE A 27 -6.81 -3.24 -18.00
CA PHE A 27 -6.67 -2.00 -17.26
C PHE A 27 -7.70 -1.94 -16.15
N TYR A 28 -7.30 -1.44 -14.99
CA TYR A 28 -8.23 -1.12 -13.90
C TYR A 28 -7.92 0.23 -13.30
N LEU A 29 -8.98 0.84 -12.80
CA LEU A 29 -8.96 2.10 -12.06
C LEU A 29 -9.72 1.85 -10.76
N GLY A 30 -9.24 2.43 -9.67
CA GLY A 30 -9.88 2.29 -8.38
C GLY A 30 -9.63 3.49 -7.49
N VAL A 31 -10.52 3.67 -6.53
CA VAL A 31 -10.28 4.54 -5.37
C VAL A 31 -9.78 3.68 -4.22
N GLN A 32 -8.99 4.28 -3.34
CA GLN A 32 -8.51 3.64 -2.13
C GLN A 32 -8.67 4.56 -0.94
N GLY A 33 -8.84 3.98 0.24
CA GLY A 33 -8.79 4.69 1.49
C GLY A 33 -8.45 3.75 2.62
N GLY A 34 -8.01 4.30 3.73
CA GLY A 34 -7.60 3.51 4.88
C GLY A 34 -7.10 4.38 6.01
N LEU A 35 -6.52 3.74 7.02
CA LEU A 35 -5.92 4.42 8.15
C LEU A 35 -4.40 4.40 8.01
N SER A 36 -3.80 5.58 8.10
CA SER A 36 -2.36 5.77 8.19
C SER A 36 -2.03 5.97 9.66
N ALA A 37 -1.39 4.97 10.26
CA ALA A 37 -0.76 5.12 11.57
C ALA A 37 0.72 5.40 11.34
N GLN A 38 1.09 6.68 11.33
CA GLN A 38 2.50 7.08 11.28
C GLN A 38 2.98 7.37 12.70
N LYS A 39 4.14 6.81 13.03
CA LYS A 39 4.96 7.28 14.15
C LYS A 39 6.22 7.92 13.54
N PRO A 40 6.18 9.21 13.16
CA PRO A 40 7.39 9.89 12.76
C PRO A 40 8.39 9.80 13.92
N SER A 41 9.64 9.47 13.63
CA SER A 41 10.72 9.54 14.62
C SER A 41 11.82 10.41 14.02
N LEU A 42 11.94 11.64 14.50
CA LEU A 42 13.15 12.43 14.29
C LEU A 42 14.06 12.21 15.51
N THR A 43 15.37 12.22 15.29
CA THR A 43 16.36 12.13 16.36
C THR A 43 16.06 13.21 17.39
N ASN A 44 15.77 12.81 18.64
CA ASN A 44 15.44 13.65 19.80
C ASN A 44 14.04 14.30 19.85
N ILE A 45 13.07 13.86 19.04
CA ILE A 45 11.67 14.35 19.15
C ILE A 45 10.71 13.15 19.16
N GLU A 46 10.00 12.96 20.29
CA GLU A 46 8.93 11.97 20.40
C GLU A 46 7.62 12.55 19.85
N PHE A 47 7.23 12.08 18.66
CA PHE A 47 5.90 12.35 18.12
C PHE A 47 4.88 11.37 18.71
N ASN A 48 3.70 11.88 19.07
CA ASN A 48 2.57 11.03 19.44
C ASN A 48 2.04 10.33 18.18
N THR A 49 1.64 9.06 18.26
CA THR A 49 1.16 8.31 17.09
C THR A 49 -0.15 8.94 16.60
N ASN A 50 -0.10 9.69 15.49
CA ASN A 50 -1.30 10.20 14.86
C ASN A 50 -1.85 9.17 13.87
N THR A 51 -3.12 8.82 14.05
CA THR A 51 -3.84 7.92 13.15
C THR A 51 -4.79 8.77 12.32
N THR A 52 -4.50 8.87 11.03
CA THR A 52 -5.26 9.72 10.10
C THR A 52 -5.87 8.87 9.00
N PHE A 53 -7.05 9.25 8.53
CA PHE A 53 -7.64 8.65 7.33
C PHE A 53 -6.92 9.13 6.07
N PHE A 54 -6.44 8.20 5.24
CA PHE A 54 -5.92 8.51 3.92
C PHE A 54 -6.94 8.13 2.85
N TYR A 55 -6.90 8.85 1.73
CA TYR A 55 -7.69 8.57 0.53
C TYR A 55 -6.84 8.76 -0.72
N GLY A 56 -7.22 8.12 -1.81
CA GLY A 56 -6.42 8.13 -3.02
C GLY A 56 -7.05 7.41 -4.20
N VAL A 57 -6.29 7.35 -5.28
CA VAL A 57 -6.64 6.69 -6.52
C VAL A 57 -5.51 5.78 -6.98
N ARG A 58 -5.86 4.72 -7.69
CA ARG A 58 -4.92 3.80 -8.30
C ARG A 58 -5.34 3.45 -9.71
N ALA A 59 -4.35 3.30 -10.57
CA ALA A 59 -4.52 2.90 -11.96
C ALA A 59 -3.49 1.83 -12.27
N GLY A 60 -3.92 0.70 -12.83
CA GLY A 60 -3.00 -0.40 -13.07
C GLY A 60 -3.32 -1.23 -14.30
N ILE A 61 -2.30 -1.93 -14.76
CA ILE A 61 -2.39 -2.93 -15.82
C ILE A 61 -2.11 -4.28 -15.18
N LYS A 62 -3.10 -5.18 -15.24
CA LYS A 62 -2.96 -6.57 -14.79
C LYS A 62 -2.59 -7.45 -15.97
N PHE A 63 -1.63 -8.34 -15.75
CA PHE A 63 -1.25 -9.39 -16.67
C PHE A 63 -0.96 -10.67 -15.88
N MET A 64 -1.83 -11.67 -16.01
CA MET A 64 -1.75 -12.93 -15.26
C MET A 64 -1.72 -12.68 -13.74
N MET A 65 -0.66 -13.12 -13.06
CA MET A 65 -0.45 -12.98 -11.61
C MET A 65 0.23 -11.66 -11.23
N LEU A 66 0.55 -10.80 -12.20
CA LEU A 66 1.24 -9.54 -11.95
C LEU A 66 0.32 -8.37 -12.28
N ALA A 67 0.46 -7.27 -11.53
CA ALA A 67 -0.02 -5.97 -11.98
C ALA A 67 1.01 -4.89 -11.72
N LEU A 68 1.03 -3.92 -12.61
CA LEU A 68 1.77 -2.68 -12.45
C LEU A 68 0.76 -1.59 -12.12
N GLU A 69 0.87 -0.98 -10.94
CA GLU A 69 -0.06 0.03 -10.43
C GLU A 69 0.66 1.37 -10.23
N VAL A 70 0.15 2.44 -10.82
CA VAL A 70 0.41 3.80 -10.37
C VAL A 70 -0.57 4.12 -9.24
N ASN A 71 -0.03 4.56 -8.11
CA ASN A 71 -0.80 4.86 -6.91
C ASN A 71 -0.56 6.30 -6.48
N TYR A 72 -1.64 7.00 -6.17
CA TYR A 72 -1.61 8.32 -5.55
C TYR A 72 -2.50 8.31 -4.30
N PHE A 73 -1.99 8.76 -3.16
CA PHE A 73 -2.81 8.94 -1.96
C PHE A 73 -2.36 10.13 -1.13
N GLN A 74 -3.30 10.72 -0.39
CA GLN A 74 -3.10 11.83 0.52
C GLN A 74 -3.59 11.47 1.92
N ALA A 75 -2.87 11.93 2.94
CA ALA A 75 -3.23 11.84 4.35
C ALA A 75 -2.86 13.16 5.06
N ALA A 76 -3.79 13.75 5.80
CA ALA A 76 -3.58 15.01 6.52
C ALA A 76 -3.34 14.74 8.02
N HIS A 77 -2.09 14.73 8.46
CA HIS A 77 -1.73 14.45 9.84
C HIS A 77 -1.57 15.74 10.64
N ASN A 78 -2.24 15.84 11.79
CA ASN A 78 -1.97 16.90 12.75
C ASN A 78 -0.67 16.61 13.51
N ILE A 79 0.18 17.62 13.69
CA ILE A 79 1.35 17.52 14.55
C ILE A 79 0.93 17.86 15.98
N ASP A 80 1.03 16.88 16.87
CA ASP A 80 0.95 17.11 18.31
C ASP A 80 2.37 16.98 18.89
N LEU A 81 2.99 18.14 19.20
CA LEU A 81 4.31 18.20 19.83
C LEU A 81 4.12 18.22 21.34
N LYS A 82 4.78 17.30 22.06
CA LYS A 82 4.93 17.45 23.52
C LYS A 82 5.73 18.71 23.81
N GLU A 83 5.02 19.74 24.25
CA GLU A 83 5.45 20.99 24.91
C GLU A 83 6.95 21.30 24.83
N PHE A 84 7.36 21.99 23.76
CA PHE A 84 8.58 22.81 23.78
C PHE A 84 8.18 24.27 24.06
N PRO A 85 8.69 24.91 25.13
CA PRO A 85 8.23 26.24 25.57
C PRO A 85 8.70 27.41 24.69
N THR A 86 9.37 27.14 23.56
CA THR A 86 10.03 28.17 22.74
C THR A 86 9.55 28.26 21.30
N PHE A 87 8.70 27.33 20.84
CA PHE A 87 8.30 27.28 19.44
C PHE A 87 6.82 26.87 19.29
N ASP A 88 6.01 27.81 18.78
CA ASP A 88 4.57 27.69 18.52
C ASP A 88 4.31 26.84 17.26
N TRP A 89 4.53 25.52 17.41
CA TRP A 89 4.40 24.52 16.33
C TRP A 89 3.29 23.50 16.63
N ALA A 90 2.58 23.64 17.75
CA ALA A 90 1.38 22.86 18.04
C ALA A 90 0.26 23.25 17.05
N ASP A 91 -0.58 22.30 16.67
CA ASP A 91 -1.77 22.48 15.81
C ASP A 91 -1.54 22.71 14.30
N ARG A 92 -0.35 22.37 13.76
CA ARG A 92 -0.15 22.41 12.29
C ARG A 92 -0.56 21.10 11.61
N GLU A 93 -1.20 21.25 10.45
CA GLU A 93 -1.60 20.15 9.55
C GLU A 93 -0.45 19.86 8.57
N ILE A 94 0.00 18.60 8.51
CA ILE A 94 0.91 18.09 7.49
C ILE A 94 0.11 17.34 6.45
N ASP A 95 0.16 17.85 5.22
CA ASP A 95 -0.32 17.13 4.05
C ASP A 95 0.74 16.16 3.58
N TYR A 96 0.52 14.87 3.84
CA TYR A 96 1.36 13.80 3.33
C TYR A 96 0.78 13.25 2.04
N ASN A 97 1.56 13.32 0.96
CA ASN A 97 1.19 12.84 -0.35
C ASN A 97 2.16 11.76 -0.80
N TYR A 98 1.64 10.70 -1.39
CA TYR A 98 2.43 9.68 -2.06
C TYR A 98 2.05 9.61 -3.53
N LEU A 99 3.04 9.56 -4.40
CA LEU A 99 2.88 9.21 -5.80
C LEU A 99 3.96 8.18 -6.18
N GLY A 100 3.55 7.02 -6.65
CA GLY A 100 4.53 6.03 -7.06
C GLY A 100 3.99 4.88 -7.88
N LEU A 101 4.91 3.97 -8.17
CA LEU A 101 4.68 2.82 -9.02
C LEU A 101 4.95 1.55 -8.22
N ASN A 102 3.95 0.68 -8.18
CA ASN A 102 3.95 -0.54 -7.40
C ASN A 102 3.80 -1.75 -8.34
N LEU A 103 4.63 -2.75 -8.12
CA LEU A 103 4.45 -4.08 -8.66
C LEU A 103 3.65 -4.91 -7.66
N LYS A 104 2.57 -5.51 -8.13
CA LYS A 104 1.67 -6.36 -7.33
C LYS A 104 1.75 -7.79 -7.86
N TYR A 105 1.97 -8.75 -6.97
CA TYR A 105 1.92 -10.17 -7.29
C TYR A 105 0.73 -10.80 -6.59
N PHE A 106 -0.14 -11.44 -7.36
CA PHE A 106 -1.34 -12.12 -6.91
C PHE A 106 -1.11 -13.61 -6.74
N PHE A 107 -1.60 -14.14 -5.63
CA PHE A 107 -1.74 -15.57 -5.43
C PHE A 107 -3.12 -15.99 -5.97
N PRO A 108 -3.18 -16.82 -7.02
CA PRO A 108 -4.43 -17.20 -7.68
C PRO A 108 -5.24 -18.17 -6.81
N LEU A 109 -5.97 -17.62 -5.86
CA LEU A 109 -6.92 -18.33 -5.01
C LEU A 109 -8.34 -17.88 -5.40
N SER A 110 -9.16 -18.81 -5.88
CA SER A 110 -10.60 -18.68 -6.22
C SER A 110 -11.19 -17.25 -6.23
N LEU A 111 -11.97 -16.86 -5.21
CA LEU A 111 -12.65 -15.56 -5.11
C LEU A 111 -11.79 -14.48 -4.42
N LEU A 112 -10.88 -14.92 -3.55
CA LEU A 112 -10.05 -14.09 -2.70
C LEU A 112 -8.61 -14.28 -3.12
N HIS A 113 -8.02 -13.26 -3.72
CA HIS A 113 -6.64 -13.27 -4.18
C HIS A 113 -5.75 -12.52 -3.18
N PRO A 114 -4.99 -13.22 -2.31
CA PRO A 114 -3.91 -12.58 -1.59
C PRO A 114 -2.94 -11.97 -2.58
N TYR A 115 -2.34 -10.86 -2.19
CA TYR A 115 -1.30 -10.24 -2.98
C TYR A 115 -0.23 -9.66 -2.08
N ILE A 116 0.96 -9.53 -2.67
CA ILE A 116 2.04 -8.71 -2.14
C ILE A 116 2.31 -7.56 -3.10
N THR A 117 2.70 -6.41 -2.57
CA THR A 117 3.12 -5.25 -3.34
C THR A 117 4.53 -4.87 -2.97
N ALA A 118 5.31 -4.47 -3.96
CA ALA A 118 6.58 -3.79 -3.77
C ALA A 118 6.63 -2.62 -4.74
N GLY A 119 7.02 -1.45 -4.26
CA GLY A 119 6.96 -0.24 -5.06
C GLY A 119 8.01 0.78 -4.70
N TYR A 120 8.09 1.80 -5.54
CA TYR A 120 8.95 2.95 -5.34
C TYR A 120 8.19 4.21 -5.73
N GLY A 121 8.34 5.26 -4.93
CA GLY A 121 7.64 6.51 -5.20
C GLY A 121 8.18 7.68 -4.41
N TYR A 122 7.53 8.80 -4.63
CA TYR A 122 7.81 10.09 -4.02
C TYR A 122 6.83 10.28 -2.86
N TYR A 123 7.39 10.63 -1.71
CA TYR A 123 6.70 10.97 -0.50
C TYR A 123 6.91 12.45 -0.24
N THR A 124 5.85 13.22 -0.34
CA THR A 124 5.89 14.66 -0.13
C THR A 124 5.18 14.98 1.17
N ALA A 125 5.90 15.61 2.10
CA ALA A 125 5.33 16.17 3.31
C ALA A 125 5.31 17.69 3.16
N SER A 126 4.11 18.28 3.14
CA SER A 126 3.94 19.73 3.09
C SER A 126 3.42 20.23 4.43
N ILE A 127 4.17 21.10 5.09
CA ILE A 127 3.70 21.81 6.29
C ILE A 127 3.16 23.16 5.83
N ARG A 128 1.88 23.41 6.11
CA ARG A 128 1.23 24.66 5.66
C ARG A 128 2.02 25.88 6.14
N ASP A 129 2.37 26.75 5.19
CA ASP A 129 3.04 28.04 5.36
C ASP A 129 4.49 27.99 5.89
N ILE A 130 5.17 26.82 5.87
CA ILE A 130 6.55 26.70 6.35
C ILE A 130 7.46 26.12 5.28
N ASP A 131 7.25 24.85 4.90
CA ASP A 131 8.18 24.14 4.04
C ASP A 131 7.53 22.90 3.41
N LYS A 132 8.10 22.44 2.30
CA LYS A 132 7.70 21.24 1.58
C LYS A 132 8.92 20.37 1.34
N ASP A 133 8.96 19.23 2.01
CA ASP A 133 10.00 18.22 1.78
C ASP A 133 9.48 17.10 0.88
N THR A 134 10.37 16.53 0.07
CA THR A 134 10.04 15.41 -0.82
C THR A 134 11.15 14.40 -0.81
N ASP A 135 10.84 13.22 -0.28
CA ASP A 135 11.74 12.09 -0.23
C ASP A 135 11.28 10.99 -1.20
N ARG A 136 12.18 10.06 -1.54
CA ARG A 136 11.88 8.90 -2.37
C ARG A 136 12.12 7.64 -1.56
N GLY A 137 11.17 6.72 -1.62
CA GLY A 137 11.23 5.52 -0.79
C GLY A 137 10.72 4.28 -1.50
N PHE A 138 11.20 3.14 -1.02
CA PHE A 138 10.60 1.84 -1.32
C PHE A 138 9.43 1.58 -0.38
N ASN A 139 8.39 0.95 -0.89
CA ASN A 139 7.31 0.40 -0.09
C ASN A 139 7.16 -1.09 -0.34
N VAL A 140 6.63 -1.77 0.67
CA VAL A 140 6.18 -3.15 0.59
C VAL A 140 4.84 -3.26 1.29
N GLY A 141 3.99 -4.15 0.81
CA GLY A 141 2.65 -4.34 1.35
C GLY A 141 2.15 -5.74 1.08
N LEU A 142 1.09 -6.11 1.80
CA LEU A 142 0.36 -7.35 1.61
C LEU A 142 -1.13 -7.05 1.77
N GLY A 143 -1.97 -7.78 1.05
CA GLY A 143 -3.41 -7.56 1.08
C GLY A 143 -4.19 -8.70 0.47
N LEU A 144 -5.51 -8.52 0.43
CA LEU A 144 -6.46 -9.45 -0.18
C LEU A 144 -7.32 -8.68 -1.18
N GLU A 145 -7.52 -9.26 -2.35
CA GLU A 145 -8.41 -8.73 -3.39
C GLU A 145 -9.59 -9.68 -3.58
N LEU A 146 -10.80 -9.16 -3.43
CA LEU A 146 -12.03 -9.90 -3.66
C LEU A 146 -12.51 -9.61 -5.09
N HIS A 147 -12.70 -10.65 -5.90
CA HIS A 147 -13.26 -10.52 -7.24
C HIS A 147 -14.78 -10.74 -7.18
N LEU A 148 -15.57 -9.70 -7.49
CA LEU A 148 -17.03 -9.76 -7.49
C LEU A 148 -17.58 -9.73 -8.93
N GLY A 149 -17.39 -10.83 -9.66
CA GLY A 149 -17.92 -11.03 -11.02
C GLY A 149 -16.98 -10.62 -12.13
#